data_AF-A0A7S1CXG9-F1
#
_entry.id   AF-A0A7S1CXG9-F1
#
_cell.length_a   1.000
_cell.length_b   1.000
_cell.length_c   1.000
_cell.angle_alpha   90.00
_cell.angle_beta   90.00
_cell.angle_gamma   90.00
#
_symmetry.space_group_name_H-M   'P 1'
#
loop_
_entity.id
_entity.type
_entity.pdbx_description
1 polymer ?
#
loop_
_entity_poly.entity_id
_entity_poly.type
_entity_poly.pdbx_seq_one_letter_code
_entity_poly.pdbx_strand_id
1 'polypeptide(L)'
;CKALPFFYWIGWVLQYSSLSAKSYRLYRITNASSSFRRVSVPSSAMYKIVASMVILDLIGVILWTFFAPLEYQRTEIERSIVGNNTVIITSGGCAFCDGKDDIGWKVVVTFVAVHLLLLII
;
A
#
# COMPACT_ATOMS: atom_id res chain seq x y z
N CYS A 1 -4.59 13.56 -3.26
CA CYS A 1 -5.45 12.37 -3.05
C CYS A 1 -4.72 11.06 -3.32
N LYS A 2 -4.02 10.90 -4.45
CA LYS A 2 -3.38 9.62 -4.83
C LYS A 2 -1.99 9.39 -4.22
N ALA A 3 -1.23 10.46 -3.93
CA ALA A 3 0.14 10.35 -3.45
C ALA A 3 0.28 9.76 -2.04
N LEU A 4 -0.57 10.16 -1.10
CA LEU A 4 -0.55 9.66 0.28
C LEU A 4 -0.66 8.12 0.35
N PRO A 5 -1.71 7.49 -0.21
CA PRO A 5 -1.82 6.03 -0.17
C PRO A 5 -0.69 5.34 -0.95
N PHE A 6 -0.25 5.94 -2.06
CA PHE A 6 0.87 5.42 -2.85
C PHE A 6 2.18 5.35 -2.05
N PHE A 7 2.58 6.45 -1.40
CA PHE A 7 3.81 6.48 -0.59
C PHE A 7 3.71 5.62 0.67
N TYR A 8 2.52 5.54 1.27
CA TYR A 8 2.29 4.66 2.41
C TYR A 8 2.52 3.19 2.03
N TRP A 9 1.95 2.72 0.92
CA TRP A 9 2.11 1.35 0.45
C TRP A 9 3.56 1.01 0.09
N ILE A 10 4.24 1.87 -0.67
CA ILE A 10 5.65 1.64 -1.00
C ILE A 10 6.53 1.61 0.25
N GLY A 11 6.33 2.56 1.17
CA GLY A 11 7.07 2.61 2.42
C GLY A 11 6.88 1.36 3.25
N TRP A 12 5.63 0.89 3.35
CA TRP A 12 5.27 -0.35 4.03
C TRP A 12 5.98 -1.55 3.40
N VAL A 13 5.83 -1.79 2.09
CA VAL A 13 6.43 -2.95 1.41
C VAL A 13 7.94 -2.93 1.49
N LEU A 14 8.60 -1.76 1.36
CA LEU A 14 10.05 -1.66 1.54
C LEU A 14 10.47 -2.02 2.97
N GLN A 15 9.72 -1.59 3.98
CA GLN A 15 10.04 -1.88 5.37
C GLN A 15 9.89 -3.39 5.67
N TYR A 16 8.80 -4.01 5.26
CA TYR A 16 8.56 -5.45 5.49
C TYR A 16 9.46 -6.33 4.65
N SER A 17 9.63 -6.06 3.36
CA SER A 17 10.53 -6.84 2.51
C SER A 17 11.98 -6.83 3.00
N SER A 18 12.45 -5.69 3.53
CA SER A 18 13.76 -5.57 4.19
C SER A 18 13.86 -6.44 5.44
N LEU A 19 12.81 -6.46 6.28
CA LEU A 19 12.75 -7.30 7.47
C LEU A 19 12.74 -8.78 7.11
N SER A 20 11.86 -9.20 6.18
CA SER A 20 11.74 -10.58 5.71
C SER A 20 13.05 -11.08 5.08
N ALA A 21 13.75 -10.24 4.31
CA ALA A 21 15.06 -10.60 3.76
C ALA A 21 16.11 -10.85 4.86
N LYS A 22 16.13 -10.04 5.92
CA LYS A 22 17.01 -10.25 7.09
C LYS A 22 16.64 -11.54 7.83
N SER A 23 15.36 -11.77 8.10
CA SER A 23 14.87 -12.97 8.78
C SER A 23 15.18 -14.23 7.98
N TYR A 24 14.99 -14.20 6.66
CA TYR A 24 15.33 -15.31 5.77
C TYR A 24 16.83 -15.61 5.77
N ARG A 25 17.68 -14.57 5.73
CA ARG A 25 19.14 -14.75 5.84
C ARG A 25 19.51 -15.41 7.17
N LEU A 26 18.91 -14.97 8.27
CA LEU A 26 19.15 -15.56 9.60
C LEU A 26 18.71 -17.02 9.64
N TYR A 27 17.50 -17.33 9.15
CA TYR A 27 16.99 -18.71 9.05
C TYR A 27 17.95 -19.63 8.29
N ARG A 28 18.47 -19.16 7.14
CA ARG A 28 19.44 -19.93 6.33
C ARG A 28 20.75 -20.19 7.05
N ILE A 29 21.23 -19.22 7.83
CA ILE A 29 22.46 -19.35 8.62
C ILE A 29 22.23 -20.32 9.78
N THR A 30 21.14 -20.18 10.52
CA THR A 30 20.80 -21.07 11.64
C THR A 30 20.61 -22.52 11.18
N ASN A 31 19.89 -22.74 10.07
CA ASN A 31 19.69 -24.07 9.52
C ASN A 31 21.02 -24.71 9.05
N ALA A 32 21.93 -23.91 8.48
CA ALA A 32 23.27 -24.39 8.10
C ALA A 32 24.15 -24.68 9.32
N SER A 33 24.03 -23.87 10.38
CA SER A 33 24.72 -24.09 11.65
C SER A 33 24.28 -25.39 12.31
N SER A 34 23.00 -25.77 12.19
CA SER A 34 22.49 -27.05 12.70
C SER A 34 23.18 -28.26 12.07
N SER A 35 23.72 -28.13 10.84
CA SER A 35 24.47 -29.18 10.16
C SER A 35 26.00 -28.95 10.19
N PHE A 36 26.49 -28.02 11.02
CA PHE A 36 27.89 -27.58 11.06
C PHE A 36 28.47 -27.17 9.69
N ARG A 37 27.64 -26.69 8.75
CA ARG A 37 28.07 -26.33 7.40
C ARG A 37 28.20 -24.82 7.25
N ARG A 38 29.35 -24.36 6.75
CA ARG A 38 29.56 -22.94 6.41
C ARG A 38 28.83 -22.62 5.10
N VAL A 39 27.82 -21.75 5.16
CA VAL A 39 27.07 -21.29 3.98
C VAL A 39 27.22 -19.79 3.82
N SER A 40 27.69 -19.36 2.65
CA SER A 40 27.69 -17.95 2.25
C SER A 40 26.35 -17.64 1.59
N VAL A 41 25.58 -16.72 2.16
CA VAL A 41 24.34 -16.22 1.55
C VAL A 41 24.69 -14.95 0.76
N PRO A 42 24.66 -14.98 -0.59
CA PRO A 42 24.99 -13.81 -1.38
C PRO A 42 23.93 -12.72 -1.21
N SER A 43 24.37 -11.46 -1.11
CA SER A 43 23.49 -10.30 -0.99
C SER A 43 22.56 -10.15 -2.20
N SER A 44 23.03 -10.53 -3.39
CA SER A 44 22.24 -10.50 -4.63
C SER A 44 20.98 -11.37 -4.57
N ALA A 45 21.00 -12.49 -3.84
CA ALA A 45 19.81 -13.31 -3.66
C ALA A 45 18.75 -12.61 -2.79
N MET A 46 19.17 -11.82 -1.80
CA MET A 46 18.26 -11.05 -0.95
C MET A 46 17.62 -9.91 -1.74
N TYR A 47 18.39 -9.19 -2.56
CA TYR A 47 17.85 -8.12 -3.40
C TYR A 47 16.80 -8.61 -4.39
N LYS A 48 16.96 -9.83 -4.95
CA LYS A 48 15.96 -10.42 -5.85
C LYS A 48 14.61 -10.64 -5.15
N ILE A 49 14.63 -11.12 -3.90
CA ILE A 49 13.41 -11.33 -3.10
C ILE A 49 12.72 -9.99 -2.86
N VAL A 50 13.46 -8.99 -2.38
CA VAL A 50 12.93 -7.64 -2.14
C VAL A 50 12.36 -7.02 -3.41
N ALA A 51 13.10 -7.09 -4.52
CA ALA A 51 12.66 -6.55 -5.80
C ALA A 51 11.39 -7.24 -6.31
N SER A 52 11.28 -8.57 -6.18
CA SER A 52 10.05 -9.28 -6.57
C SER A 52 8.82 -8.83 -5.77
N MET A 53 8.97 -8.58 -4.47
CA MET A 53 7.86 -8.11 -3.63
C MET A 53 7.44 -6.68 -3.99
N VAL A 54 8.41 -5.78 -4.22
CA VAL A 54 8.13 -4.40 -4.64
C VAL A 54 7.43 -4.36 -6.01
N ILE A 55 7.84 -5.21 -6.95
CA ILE A 55 7.19 -5.28 -8.28
C ILE A 55 5.75 -5.76 -8.17
N LEU A 56 5.48 -6.80 -7.37
CA LEU A 56 4.13 -7.30 -7.15
C LEU A 56 3.23 -6.23 -6.51
N ASP A 57 3.75 -5.50 -5.54
CA ASP A 57 3.03 -4.39 -4.92
C ASP A 57 2.74 -3.27 -5.92
N LEU A 58 3.74 -2.84 -6.69
CA LEU A 58 3.58 -1.81 -7.73
C LEU A 58 2.47 -2.17 -8.73
N ILE A 59 2.38 -3.43 -9.17
CA ILE A 59 1.29 -3.90 -10.03
C ILE A 59 -0.06 -3.69 -9.35
N GLY A 60 -0.16 -4.06 -8.07
CA GLY A 60 -1.37 -3.85 -7.26
C GLY A 60 -1.79 -2.38 -7.16
N VAL A 61 -0.84 -1.50 -6.85
CA VAL A 61 -1.09 -0.06 -6.73
C VAL A 61 -1.49 0.56 -8.07
N ILE A 62 -0.86 0.12 -9.17
CA ILE A 62 -1.22 0.56 -10.52
C ILE A 62 -2.64 0.13 -10.85
N LEU A 63 -3.00 -1.14 -10.64
CA LEU A 63 -4.36 -1.64 -10.88
C LEU A 63 -5.39 -0.84 -10.09
N TRP A 64 -5.14 -0.60 -8.80
CA TRP A 64 -6.01 0.22 -7.97
C TRP A 64 -6.21 1.64 -8.53
N THR A 65 -5.13 2.27 -8.97
CA THR A 65 -5.16 3.63 -9.56
C THR A 65 -6.03 3.70 -10.82
N PHE A 66 -6.09 2.62 -11.61
CA PHE A 66 -6.93 2.52 -12.80
C PHE A 66 -8.40 2.24 -12.50
N PHE A 67 -8.69 1.30 -11.59
CA PHE A 67 -10.08 0.89 -11.33
C PHE A 67 -10.85 1.89 -10.47
N ALA A 68 -10.23 2.41 -9.41
CA ALA A 68 -10.87 3.28 -8.41
C ALA A 68 -9.99 4.51 -8.08
N PRO A 69 -9.85 5.46 -9.02
CA PRO A 69 -9.05 6.66 -8.77
C PRO A 69 -9.67 7.52 -7.67
N LEU A 70 -8.87 7.96 -6.69
CA LEU A 70 -9.27 9.00 -5.76
C LEU A 70 -9.14 10.36 -6.42
N GLU A 71 -10.24 11.09 -6.45
CA GLU A 71 -10.32 12.44 -6.99
C GLU A 71 -10.70 13.42 -5.89
N TYR A 72 -10.28 14.67 -6.08
CA TYR A 72 -10.66 15.73 -5.17
C TYR A 72 -12.10 16.14 -5.51
N GLN A 73 -12.99 15.96 -4.54
CA GLN A 73 -14.39 16.34 -4.66
C GLN A 73 -14.72 17.45 -3.67
N ARG A 74 -15.57 18.38 -4.10
CA ARG A 74 -16.12 19.43 -3.23
C ARG A 74 -17.56 19.09 -2.91
N THR A 75 -17.87 19.03 -1.63
CA THR A 75 -19.21 18.82 -1.10
C THR A 75 -19.73 20.13 -0.53
N GLU A 76 -20.93 20.55 -0.95
CA GLU A 76 -21.62 21.71 -0.37
C GLU A 76 -22.10 21.32 1.04
N ILE A 77 -21.56 21.95 2.07
CA ILE A 77 -21.94 21.70 3.47
C ILE A 77 -23.17 22.52 3.83
N GLU A 78 -23.17 23.78 3.38
CA GLU A 78 -24.22 24.73 3.72
C GLU A 78 -24.42 25.68 2.54
N ARG A 79 -25.69 25.91 2.19
CA ARG A 79 -26.11 26.92 1.24
C ARG A 79 -27.02 27.90 1.96
N SER A 80 -26.48 29.07 2.27
CA SER A 80 -27.20 30.12 2.99
C SER A 80 -27.44 31.30 2.04
N ILE A 81 -28.70 31.72 1.94
CA ILE A 81 -29.12 32.86 1.13
C ILE A 81 -29.20 34.07 2.08
N VAL A 82 -28.28 35.02 1.93
CA VAL A 82 -28.27 36.25 2.73
C VAL A 82 -28.59 37.41 1.80
N GLY A 83 -29.84 37.87 1.83
CA GLY A 83 -30.34 38.90 0.92
C GLY A 83 -30.47 38.37 -0.52
N ASN A 84 -29.84 39.05 -1.49
CA ASN A 84 -29.83 38.65 -2.91
C ASN A 84 -28.60 37.80 -3.29
N ASN A 85 -27.74 37.45 -2.32
CA ASN A 85 -26.50 36.71 -2.54
C ASN A 85 -26.59 35.30 -1.95
N THR A 86 -26.13 34.33 -2.74
CA THR A 86 -25.96 32.93 -2.30
C THR A 86 -24.55 32.73 -1.76
N VAL A 87 -24.43 32.44 -0.47
CA VAL A 87 -23.16 32.01 0.15
C VAL A 87 -23.16 30.49 0.21
N ILE A 88 -22.18 29.86 -0.44
CA ILE A 88 -22.00 28.41 -0.44
C ILE A 88 -20.74 28.10 0.34
N ILE A 89 -20.89 27.38 1.46
CA ILE A 89 -19.78 26.85 2.24
C ILE A 89 -19.48 25.45 1.73
N THR A 90 -18.31 25.25 1.15
CA THR A 90 -17.88 23.96 0.60
C THR A 90 -16.74 23.38 1.42
N SER A 91 -16.80 22.08 1.73
CA SER A 91 -15.63 21.30 2.15
C SER A 91 -15.03 20.59 0.95
N GLY A 92 -13.71 20.50 0.92
CA GLY A 92 -12.98 19.73 -0.07
C GLY A 92 -12.38 18.49 0.55
N GLY A 93 -12.60 17.33 -0.07
CA GLY A 93 -12.08 16.05 0.38
C GLY A 93 -11.57 15.19 -0.78
N CYS A 94 -10.85 14.13 -0.44
CA CYS A 94 -10.50 13.09 -1.40
C CYS A 94 -11.52 11.95 -1.27
N ALA A 95 -12.26 11.70 -2.33
CA ALA A 95 -13.26 10.63 -2.36
C ALA A 95 -13.07 9.78 -3.62
N PHE A 96 -13.63 8.57 -3.61
CA PHE A 96 -13.77 7.78 -4.82
C PHE A 96 -14.78 8.44 -5.75
N CYS A 97 -14.57 8.34 -7.06
CA CYS A 97 -15.57 8.77 -8.04
C CYS A 97 -16.90 8.03 -7.78
N ASP A 98 -18.01 8.75 -7.95
CA ASP A 98 -19.36 8.27 -7.64
C ASP A 98 -19.64 6.91 -8.30
N GLY A 99 -20.04 5.91 -7.51
CA GLY A 99 -20.28 4.52 -7.96
C GLY A 99 -19.07 3.58 -8.00
N LYS A 100 -17.89 3.97 -7.50
CA LYS A 100 -16.68 3.12 -7.42
C LYS A 100 -16.13 2.89 -6.01
N ASP A 101 -16.87 3.33 -5.00
CA ASP A 101 -16.59 3.14 -3.58
C ASP A 101 -16.47 1.67 -3.17
N ASP A 102 -17.38 0.84 -3.69
CA ASP A 102 -17.50 -0.57 -3.31
C ASP A 102 -16.31 -1.42 -3.81
N ILE A 103 -15.77 -1.08 -4.99
CA ILE A 103 -14.57 -1.71 -5.56
C ILE A 103 -13.31 -1.19 -4.86
N GLY A 104 -13.25 0.12 -4.60
CA GLY A 104 -12.11 0.75 -3.93
C GLY A 104 -11.83 0.13 -2.56
N TRP A 105 -12.86 -0.04 -1.74
CA TRP A 105 -12.72 -0.67 -0.42
C TRP A 105 -12.36 -2.16 -0.49
N LYS A 106 -12.93 -2.92 -1.43
CA LYS A 106 -12.57 -4.35 -1.60
C LYS A 106 -11.09 -4.54 -1.93
N VAL A 107 -10.55 -3.68 -2.80
CA VAL A 107 -9.12 -3.71 -3.14
C VAL A 107 -8.26 -3.39 -1.92
N VAL A 108 -8.57 -2.29 -1.20
CA VAL A 108 -7.83 -1.90 0.00
C VAL A 108 -7.87 -2.99 1.07
N VAL A 109 -9.03 -3.58 1.35
CA VAL A 109 -9.18 -4.67 2.34
C VAL A 109 -8.38 -5.90 1.93
N THR A 110 -8.43 -6.29 0.65
CA THR A 110 -7.65 -7.43 0.15
C THR A 110 -6.16 -7.21 0.32
N PHE A 111 -5.65 -6.02 -0.03
CA PHE A 111 -4.25 -5.69 0.18
C PHE A 111 -3.89 -5.69 1.66
N VAL A 112 -4.67 -5.03 2.54
CA VAL A 112 -4.39 -5.02 3.98
C VAL A 112 -4.39 -6.44 4.55
N ALA A 113 -5.32 -7.30 4.12
CA ALA A 113 -5.37 -8.70 4.53
C ALA A 113 -4.12 -9.47 4.10
N VAL A 114 -3.67 -9.31 2.85
CA VAL A 114 -2.42 -9.93 2.34
C VAL A 114 -1.22 -9.43 3.15
N HIS A 115 -1.16 -8.13 3.45
CA HIS A 115 -0.09 -7.55 4.26
C HIS A 115 -0.07 -8.06 5.69
N LEU A 116 -1.23 -8.23 6.33
CA LEU A 116 -1.35 -8.81 7.67
C LEU A 116 -0.97 -10.30 7.67
N LEU A 117 -1.33 -11.04 6.62
CA LEU A 117 -0.97 -12.45 6.48
C LEU A 117 0.56 -12.62 6.31
N LEU A 118 1.20 -11.74 5.54
CA LEU A 118 2.66 -11.66 5.43
C LEU A 118 3.37 -11.27 6.72
N LEU A 119 2.66 -10.66 7.67
CA LEU A 119 3.19 -10.27 8.98
C LEU A 119 3.20 -11.43 9.98
N ILE A 120 2.32 -12.41 9.79
CA ILE A 120 2.15 -13.57 10.67
C ILE A 120 3.11 -14.72 10.30
N ILE A 121 3.62 -14.73 9.07
CA ILE A 121 4.59 -15.73 8.55
C ILE A 121 6.03 -15.26 8.85
#